data_AF-A0A0N1HYF2-F1
#
_entry.id   AF-A0A0N1HYF2-F1
#
_cell.length_a   1.000
_cell.length_b   1.000
_cell.length_c   1.000
_cell.angle_alpha   90.00
_cell.angle_beta   90.00
_cell.angle_gamma   90.00
#
_symmetry.space_group_name_H-M   'P 1'
#
loop_
_entity.id
_entity.type
_entity.pdbx_description
1 polymer ?
#
loop_
_entity_poly.entity_id
_entity_poly.type
_entity_poly.pdbx_seq_one_letter_code
_entity_poly.pdbx_strand_id
1 'polypeptide(L)'
;MSIPVTESIGKARWTQGTDEETTLELRIPLTLANGARPRDLTVIIKDKAILSVSQKDSHMLQWRLYAAVKDEVEWRVENENLLVVELEKLVGAPWSCLLDLPMRRDDELLTTTTEINRMLRSQLPVLPSPGEEAEKEEEAGKAAKEEDAVKDAAEGGSDGDLDKLLDEAAKEVTGKKDAGGDEEDSKSAFIKAELENYRVEEEEIKKKLAEVEMTLSNPTDTDASKTAVDHKKILAEMIRLHNECRALRSQPSTLENFLKCTQLDLQKARVNIGESNENEEEEFESDDERALNATELMTCGLKFFEDQDIKGCLHFLRLAAIHHKHEQSTLLLYNIYSQLQSPRGAFLLMRRALDDSEPSAAVNQRVGELYDQGARHFLPLFPAAVYFYQRAAKLGHVNAMLSLAQLWLRGATSSSMLSEEEMEAQQSISKYHAWLQKAMDRGCGSAYFVRGCMHIKGEHGMAKSYKEAKEFLDAAGSAQPEILQRAPQIPLMLEMLRKEEEESAGGAKPTKEANSGAAPAKASADEDVKVTPSVARLNALSSRASGSPAGGALSATRADGGVLRSKKAFGVGSRGKAFWERACVTGITVYGAYTLAFPIRIILLPFFYSAISGIIEAIPWLANSNADVSMF
;
A
#
# COMPACT_ATOMS: atom_id res chain seq x y z
N MET A 1 -17.75 -12.14 -39.52
CA MET A 1 -17.78 -10.73 -39.05
C MET A 1 -16.85 -10.61 -37.84
N SER A 2 -16.32 -9.42 -37.54
CA SER A 2 -15.47 -9.22 -36.35
C SER A 2 -16.27 -9.49 -35.08
N ILE A 3 -15.70 -10.26 -34.15
CA ILE A 3 -16.23 -10.41 -32.79
C ILE A 3 -16.21 -9.03 -32.13
N PRO A 4 -17.30 -8.55 -31.50
CA PRO A 4 -17.30 -7.28 -30.80
C PRO A 4 -16.27 -7.31 -29.66
N VAL A 5 -15.45 -6.25 -29.56
CA VAL A 5 -14.44 -6.13 -28.50
C VAL A 5 -15.15 -5.87 -27.17
N THR A 6 -14.90 -6.73 -26.18
CA THR A 6 -15.45 -6.57 -24.84
C THR A 6 -14.64 -5.53 -24.08
N GLU A 7 -15.31 -4.46 -23.65
CA GLU A 7 -14.70 -3.35 -22.90
C GLU A 7 -15.26 -3.21 -21.47
N SER A 8 -16.47 -3.69 -21.20
CA SER A 8 -17.15 -3.62 -19.89
C SER A 8 -18.33 -4.59 -19.82
N ILE A 9 -18.76 -4.98 -18.60
CA ILE A 9 -20.06 -5.64 -18.37
C ILE A 9 -21.25 -4.67 -18.49
N GLY A 10 -20.98 -3.36 -18.51
CA GLY A 10 -21.96 -2.30 -18.73
C GLY A 10 -23.08 -2.30 -17.68
N LYS A 11 -24.33 -2.50 -18.14
CA LYS A 11 -25.52 -2.55 -17.28
C LYS A 11 -25.88 -3.96 -16.78
N ALA A 12 -25.09 -4.99 -17.13
CA ALA A 12 -25.33 -6.32 -16.61
C ALA A 12 -25.17 -6.38 -15.09
N ARG A 13 -25.80 -7.38 -14.49
CA ARG A 13 -25.63 -7.76 -13.10
C ARG A 13 -25.27 -9.23 -13.04
N TRP A 14 -24.59 -9.62 -11.98
CA TRP A 14 -24.29 -11.02 -11.73
C TRP A 14 -24.41 -11.30 -10.24
N THR A 15 -24.71 -12.55 -9.94
CA THR A 15 -24.88 -13.09 -8.61
C THR A 15 -24.09 -14.38 -8.52
N GLN A 16 -23.31 -14.55 -7.47
CA GLN A 16 -22.72 -15.84 -7.13
C GLN A 16 -23.22 -16.30 -5.77
N GLY A 17 -23.21 -17.61 -5.55
CA GLY A 17 -23.38 -18.18 -4.23
C GLY A 17 -22.27 -17.79 -3.25
N THR A 18 -22.53 -18.00 -1.96
CA THR A 18 -21.55 -17.78 -0.86
C THR A 18 -20.44 -18.84 -0.88
N ASP A 19 -19.42 -18.71 -0.02
CA ASP A 19 -18.28 -19.63 0.08
C ASP A 19 -18.64 -21.12 -0.16
N GLU A 20 -17.85 -21.79 -1.02
CA GLU A 20 -18.04 -23.14 -1.55
C GLU A 20 -19.15 -23.34 -2.60
N GLU A 21 -20.11 -22.42 -2.75
CA GLU A 21 -21.17 -22.53 -3.77
C GLU A 21 -20.65 -22.25 -5.19
N THR A 22 -20.93 -23.19 -6.09
CA THR A 22 -20.51 -23.12 -7.51
C THR A 22 -21.50 -22.35 -8.40
N THR A 23 -22.64 -21.90 -7.89
CA THR A 23 -23.69 -21.24 -8.67
C THR A 23 -23.28 -19.83 -9.12
N LEU A 24 -23.66 -19.47 -10.36
CA LEU A 24 -23.40 -18.18 -10.97
C LEU A 24 -24.57 -17.78 -11.90
N GLU A 25 -25.35 -16.76 -11.51
CA GLU A 25 -26.42 -16.18 -12.33
C GLU A 25 -25.95 -14.87 -12.97
N LEU A 26 -26.09 -14.73 -14.30
CA LEU A 26 -25.80 -13.51 -15.05
C LEU A 26 -27.10 -12.93 -15.61
N ARG A 27 -27.35 -11.64 -15.34
CA ARG A 27 -28.49 -10.87 -15.86
C ARG A 27 -27.97 -9.82 -16.85
N ILE A 28 -28.11 -10.11 -18.14
CA ILE A 28 -27.51 -9.35 -19.24
C ILE A 28 -28.62 -8.64 -20.05
N PRO A 29 -28.73 -7.31 -19.99
CA PRO A 29 -29.63 -6.55 -20.85
C PRO A 29 -29.29 -6.75 -22.32
N LEU A 30 -30.27 -7.14 -23.13
CA LEU A 30 -30.17 -7.34 -24.56
C LEU A 30 -31.06 -6.35 -25.33
N THR A 31 -30.58 -5.97 -26.51
CA THR A 31 -31.41 -5.34 -27.55
C THR A 31 -31.52 -6.32 -28.71
N LEU A 32 -32.69 -6.96 -28.85
CA LEU A 32 -32.96 -7.85 -29.98
C LEU A 32 -33.22 -7.03 -31.26
N ALA A 33 -32.72 -7.49 -32.40
CA ALA A 33 -33.04 -6.89 -33.69
C ALA A 33 -34.55 -7.02 -34.00
N ASN A 34 -35.12 -6.04 -34.70
CA ASN A 34 -36.55 -5.99 -35.03
C ASN A 34 -37.06 -7.30 -35.66
N GLY A 35 -38.01 -7.96 -35.01
CA GLY A 35 -38.63 -9.21 -35.46
C GLY A 35 -37.88 -10.50 -35.08
N ALA A 36 -36.74 -10.42 -34.38
CA ALA A 36 -36.08 -11.59 -33.82
C ALA A 36 -36.83 -12.11 -32.58
N ARG A 37 -36.87 -13.43 -32.41
CA ARG A 37 -37.48 -14.08 -31.24
C ARG A 37 -36.39 -14.58 -30.28
N PRO A 38 -36.68 -14.73 -28.97
CA PRO A 38 -35.74 -15.34 -28.01
C PRO A 38 -35.17 -16.70 -28.46
N ARG A 39 -35.95 -17.50 -29.20
CA ARG A 39 -35.52 -18.79 -29.78
C ARG A 39 -34.45 -18.69 -30.88
N ASP A 40 -34.21 -17.49 -31.41
CA ASP A 40 -33.19 -17.25 -32.44
C ASP A 40 -31.81 -16.92 -31.81
N LEU A 41 -31.71 -16.91 -30.48
CA LEU A 41 -30.46 -16.77 -29.72
C LEU A 41 -29.75 -18.12 -29.56
N THR A 42 -28.43 -18.06 -29.46
CA THR A 42 -27.56 -19.19 -29.10
C THR A 42 -26.58 -18.70 -28.05
N VAL A 43 -26.63 -19.31 -26.86
CA VAL A 43 -25.74 -19.04 -25.74
C VAL A 43 -24.90 -20.30 -25.53
N ILE A 44 -23.57 -20.16 -25.55
CA ILE A 44 -22.63 -21.28 -25.39
C ILE A 44 -21.42 -20.85 -24.59
N ILE A 45 -20.86 -21.79 -23.82
CA ILE A 45 -19.52 -21.71 -23.27
C ILE A 45 -18.53 -22.31 -24.28
N LYS A 46 -17.39 -21.65 -24.48
CA LYS A 46 -16.23 -22.14 -25.23
C LYS A 46 -15.02 -22.15 -24.32
N ASP A 47 -14.13 -23.14 -24.52
CA ASP A 47 -12.87 -23.27 -23.79
C ASP A 47 -13.03 -23.17 -22.26
N LYS A 48 -14.18 -23.62 -21.74
CA LYS A 48 -14.62 -23.54 -20.32
C LYS A 48 -14.66 -22.14 -19.69
N ALA A 49 -14.33 -21.07 -20.42
CA ALA A 49 -14.19 -19.73 -19.85
C ALA A 49 -14.75 -18.60 -20.74
N ILE A 50 -15.20 -18.89 -21.96
CA ILE A 50 -15.67 -17.88 -22.91
C ILE A 50 -17.19 -18.02 -23.11
N LEU A 51 -17.95 -17.15 -22.48
CA LEU A 51 -19.40 -17.00 -22.73
C LEU A 51 -19.60 -16.28 -24.07
N SER A 52 -20.25 -16.95 -25.02
CA SER A 52 -20.61 -16.36 -26.32
C SER A 52 -22.12 -16.35 -26.49
N VAL A 53 -22.67 -15.16 -26.78
CA VAL A 53 -24.09 -14.97 -27.14
C VAL A 53 -24.14 -14.52 -28.60
N SER A 54 -24.89 -15.25 -29.41
CA SER A 54 -25.10 -14.96 -30.83
C SER A 54 -26.57 -15.02 -31.21
N GLN A 55 -26.92 -14.30 -32.27
CA GLN A 55 -28.23 -14.30 -32.90
C GLN A 55 -28.04 -14.70 -34.37
N LYS A 56 -28.43 -15.93 -34.72
CA LYS A 56 -28.09 -16.55 -36.02
C LYS A 56 -26.58 -16.42 -36.29
N ASP A 57 -26.19 -15.82 -37.41
CA ASP A 57 -24.77 -15.63 -37.81
C ASP A 57 -24.10 -14.37 -37.20
N SER A 58 -24.78 -13.65 -36.32
CA SER A 58 -24.28 -12.41 -35.71
C SER A 58 -23.88 -12.60 -34.25
N HIS A 59 -22.63 -12.25 -33.89
CA HIS A 59 -22.17 -12.28 -32.51
C HIS A 59 -22.66 -11.02 -31.76
N MET A 60 -23.42 -11.22 -30.68
CA MET A 60 -23.88 -10.14 -29.80
C MET A 60 -22.89 -9.87 -28.67
N LEU A 61 -22.33 -10.93 -28.10
CA LEU A 61 -21.47 -10.87 -26.92
C LEU A 61 -20.39 -11.95 -26.98
N GLN A 62 -19.18 -11.62 -26.51
CA GLN A 62 -18.15 -12.61 -26.21
C GLN A 62 -17.34 -12.17 -24.98
N TRP A 63 -17.66 -12.76 -23.83
CA TRP A 63 -17.02 -12.46 -22.55
C TRP A 63 -16.10 -13.59 -22.15
N ARG A 64 -14.87 -13.25 -21.74
CA ARG A 64 -14.02 -14.16 -20.98
C ARG A 64 -14.35 -13.99 -19.50
N LEU A 65 -14.80 -15.06 -18.88
CA LEU A 65 -15.11 -15.15 -17.46
C LEU A 65 -13.81 -15.22 -16.64
N TYR A 66 -13.89 -14.82 -15.37
CA TYR A 66 -12.76 -14.77 -14.45
C TYR A 66 -12.06 -16.14 -14.25
N ALA A 67 -12.83 -17.23 -14.20
CA ALA A 67 -12.31 -18.59 -14.09
C ALA A 67 -13.19 -19.59 -14.86
N ALA A 68 -12.76 -20.84 -14.89
CA ALA A 68 -13.44 -21.89 -15.63
C ALA A 68 -14.80 -22.29 -15.01
N VAL A 69 -15.78 -22.52 -15.88
CA VAL A 69 -17.14 -23.00 -15.61
C VAL A 69 -17.39 -24.33 -16.34
N LYS A 70 -18.50 -25.00 -16.04
CA LYS A 70 -18.98 -26.14 -16.85
C LYS A 70 -19.39 -25.66 -18.25
N ASP A 71 -19.31 -26.58 -19.23
CA ASP A 71 -19.69 -26.30 -20.61
C ASP A 71 -21.23 -26.27 -20.81
N GLU A 72 -21.98 -26.90 -19.89
CA GLU A 72 -23.44 -26.85 -19.81
C GLU A 72 -23.90 -25.46 -19.31
N VAL A 73 -24.86 -24.86 -20.02
CA VAL A 73 -25.39 -23.52 -19.73
C VAL A 73 -26.90 -23.51 -19.85
N GLU A 74 -27.58 -23.17 -18.76
CA GLU A 74 -29.02 -22.90 -18.77
C GLU A 74 -29.27 -21.41 -19.01
N TRP A 75 -30.28 -21.07 -19.81
CA TRP A 75 -30.61 -19.67 -20.07
C TRP A 75 -32.07 -19.47 -20.45
N ARG A 76 -32.57 -18.25 -20.17
CA ARG A 76 -33.92 -17.80 -20.49
C ARG A 76 -33.92 -16.31 -20.82
N VAL A 77 -34.97 -15.84 -21.51
CA VAL A 77 -35.19 -14.40 -21.70
C VAL A 77 -36.40 -13.97 -20.89
N GLU A 78 -36.17 -13.05 -19.95
CA GLU A 78 -37.20 -12.37 -19.16
C GLU A 78 -37.57 -11.04 -19.82
N ASN A 79 -38.85 -10.65 -19.78
CA ASN A 79 -39.36 -9.35 -20.22
C ASN A 79 -38.95 -8.91 -21.65
N GLU A 80 -38.72 -9.88 -22.54
CA GLU A 80 -38.26 -9.72 -23.95
C GLU A 80 -36.89 -9.04 -24.15
N ASN A 81 -36.26 -8.51 -23.10
CA ASN A 81 -35.02 -7.72 -23.19
C ASN A 81 -33.94 -8.07 -22.14
N LEU A 82 -34.17 -9.05 -21.27
CA LEU A 82 -33.19 -9.48 -20.27
C LEU A 82 -32.84 -10.95 -20.48
N LEU A 83 -31.60 -11.23 -20.88
CA LEU A 83 -31.07 -12.59 -20.88
C LEU A 83 -30.62 -12.94 -19.46
N VAL A 84 -31.17 -14.02 -18.90
CA VAL A 84 -30.64 -14.65 -17.69
C VAL A 84 -29.90 -15.92 -18.10
N VAL A 85 -28.66 -16.04 -17.64
CA VAL A 85 -27.76 -17.17 -17.88
C VAL A 85 -27.37 -17.76 -16.54
N GLU A 86 -27.58 -19.05 -16.36
CA GLU A 86 -27.16 -19.80 -15.18
C GLU A 86 -25.98 -20.70 -15.55
N LEU A 87 -24.92 -20.58 -14.75
CA LEU A 87 -23.61 -21.20 -14.95
C LEU A 87 -23.15 -21.86 -13.64
N GLU A 88 -22.27 -22.83 -13.76
CA GLU A 88 -21.65 -23.50 -12.62
C GLU A 88 -20.11 -23.40 -12.70
N LYS A 89 -19.48 -22.80 -11.69
CA LYS A 89 -18.02 -22.73 -11.52
C LYS A 89 -17.42 -24.14 -11.40
N LEU A 90 -16.23 -24.37 -11.95
CA LEU A 90 -15.47 -25.61 -11.68
C LEU A 90 -14.81 -25.62 -10.29
N VAL A 91 -14.62 -24.44 -9.68
CA VAL A 91 -14.04 -24.27 -8.35
C VAL A 91 -14.96 -23.36 -7.54
N GLY A 92 -15.38 -23.79 -6.36
CA GLY A 92 -16.30 -23.05 -5.47
C GLY A 92 -15.70 -21.79 -4.81
N ALA A 93 -14.50 -21.36 -5.21
CA ALA A 93 -13.88 -20.14 -4.72
C ALA A 93 -14.68 -18.91 -5.17
N PRO A 94 -14.88 -17.90 -4.30
CA PRO A 94 -15.58 -16.67 -4.67
C PRO A 94 -14.80 -15.85 -5.69
N TRP A 95 -15.48 -15.36 -6.72
CA TRP A 95 -14.86 -14.57 -7.79
C TRP A 95 -14.74 -13.09 -7.38
N SER A 96 -13.57 -12.49 -7.58
CA SER A 96 -13.33 -11.06 -7.28
C SER A 96 -13.94 -10.10 -8.32
N CYS A 97 -14.24 -10.61 -9.52
CA CYS A 97 -14.92 -9.92 -10.60
C CYS A 97 -15.52 -10.95 -11.58
N LEU A 98 -16.38 -10.52 -12.50
CA LEU A 98 -17.00 -11.42 -13.50
C LEU A 98 -16.05 -11.73 -14.66
N LEU A 99 -15.30 -10.73 -15.15
CA LEU A 99 -14.48 -10.86 -16.36
C LEU A 99 -12.98 -10.97 -16.05
N ASP A 100 -12.31 -11.92 -16.71
CA ASP A 100 -10.88 -11.78 -17.02
C ASP A 100 -10.76 -10.87 -18.25
N LEU A 101 -10.35 -9.63 -17.98
CA LEU A 101 -10.18 -8.60 -19.00
C LEU A 101 -8.84 -7.88 -18.74
N PRO A 102 -7.77 -8.17 -19.49
CA PRO A 102 -6.55 -7.36 -19.46
C PRO A 102 -6.80 -5.92 -19.92
N MET A 103 -5.93 -4.98 -19.55
CA MET A 103 -5.97 -3.61 -20.09
C MET A 103 -5.13 -3.50 -21.36
N ARG A 104 -5.43 -2.49 -22.19
CA ARG A 104 -4.56 -2.14 -23.32
C ARG A 104 -3.21 -1.60 -22.79
N ARG A 105 -2.11 -1.85 -23.51
CA ARG A 105 -0.75 -1.48 -23.06
C ARG A 105 -0.53 0.04 -23.04
N ASP A 106 -1.31 0.73 -23.85
CA ASP A 106 -1.36 2.16 -24.17
C ASP A 106 -2.58 2.88 -23.56
N ASP A 107 -3.31 2.23 -22.63
CA ASP A 107 -4.44 2.83 -21.91
C ASP A 107 -4.00 4.11 -21.16
N GLU A 108 -4.62 5.25 -21.48
CA GLU A 108 -4.23 6.60 -21.00
C GLU A 108 -4.21 6.74 -19.47
N LEU A 109 -4.91 5.86 -18.75
CA LEU A 109 -4.94 5.84 -17.29
C LEU A 109 -3.63 5.32 -16.67
N LEU A 110 -2.81 4.61 -17.45
CA LEU A 110 -1.51 4.08 -17.04
C LEU A 110 -0.51 5.23 -16.85
N THR A 111 0.21 5.22 -15.73
CA THR A 111 1.20 6.26 -15.45
C THR A 111 2.51 5.94 -16.16
N THR A 112 2.94 6.85 -17.03
CA THR A 112 4.12 6.67 -17.89
C THR A 112 5.42 6.61 -17.08
N THR A 113 6.44 5.95 -17.62
CA THR A 113 7.77 5.89 -16.97
C THR A 113 8.36 7.29 -16.75
N THR A 114 8.09 8.25 -17.63
CA THR A 114 8.51 9.65 -17.46
C THR A 114 7.90 10.28 -16.21
N GLU A 115 6.61 10.04 -15.96
CA GLU A 115 5.89 10.55 -14.79
C GLU A 115 6.29 9.81 -13.51
N ILE A 116 6.54 8.49 -13.58
CA ILE A 116 7.12 7.72 -12.48
C ILE A 116 8.52 8.25 -12.11
N ASN A 117 9.36 8.56 -13.10
CA ASN A 117 10.66 9.18 -12.89
C ASN A 117 10.55 10.61 -12.33
N ARG A 118 9.52 11.39 -12.69
CA ARG A 118 9.26 12.71 -12.07
C ARG A 118 8.96 12.54 -10.58
N MET A 119 8.04 11.65 -10.23
CA MET A 119 7.67 11.35 -8.84
C MET A 119 8.86 10.79 -8.04
N LEU A 120 9.67 9.89 -8.61
CA LEU A 120 10.86 9.35 -7.93
C LEU A 120 11.89 10.43 -7.60
N ARG A 121 12.17 11.38 -8.50
CA ARG A 121 13.09 12.49 -8.20
C ARG A 121 12.61 13.41 -7.07
N SER A 122 11.29 13.48 -6.84
CA SER A 122 10.71 14.25 -5.74
C SER A 122 10.86 13.54 -4.41
N GLN A 123 10.54 12.23 -4.37
CA GLN A 123 10.44 11.45 -3.12
C GLN A 123 11.73 10.72 -2.73
N LEU A 124 12.67 10.58 -3.66
CA LEU A 124 13.95 9.93 -3.45
C LEU A 124 15.05 10.80 -4.11
N PRO A 125 15.60 11.80 -3.39
CA PRO A 125 16.63 12.69 -3.94
C PRO A 125 17.89 11.91 -4.33
N VAL A 126 18.69 12.50 -5.23
CA VAL A 126 19.99 11.96 -5.62
C VAL A 126 21.01 12.30 -4.54
N LEU A 127 21.82 11.32 -4.14
CA LEU A 127 22.92 11.57 -3.19
C LEU A 127 24.10 12.24 -3.92
N PRO A 128 24.88 13.13 -3.28
CA PRO A 128 26.13 13.61 -3.86
C PRO A 128 27.05 12.43 -4.23
N SER A 129 27.97 12.63 -5.16
CA SER A 129 29.02 11.63 -5.42
C SER A 129 30.04 11.61 -4.27
N PRO A 130 30.71 10.48 -4.01
CA PRO A 130 31.75 10.41 -2.96
C PRO A 130 32.91 11.40 -3.16
N GLY A 131 33.16 11.86 -4.40
CA GLY A 131 34.14 12.91 -4.68
C GLY A 131 33.68 14.30 -4.25
N GLU A 132 32.43 14.66 -4.57
CA GLU A 132 31.83 15.95 -4.15
C GLU A 132 31.64 16.03 -2.63
N GLU A 133 31.48 14.89 -1.94
CA GLU A 133 31.50 14.80 -0.48
C GLU A 133 32.89 15.10 0.08
N ALA A 134 33.94 14.44 -0.42
CA ALA A 134 35.32 14.70 0.02
C ALA A 134 35.75 16.16 -0.24
N GLU A 135 35.36 16.76 -1.37
CA GLU A 135 35.62 18.18 -1.67
C GLU A 135 34.89 19.10 -0.67
N LYS A 136 33.61 18.83 -0.35
CA LYS A 136 32.85 19.63 0.63
C LYS A 136 33.34 19.47 2.05
N GLU A 137 33.78 18.28 2.45
CA GLU A 137 34.41 18.07 3.76
C GLU A 137 35.78 18.77 3.85
N GLU A 138 36.57 18.77 2.78
CA GLU A 138 37.80 19.58 2.70
C GLU A 138 37.52 21.08 2.76
N GLU A 139 36.50 21.58 2.07
CA GLU A 139 36.11 23.00 2.10
C GLU A 139 35.57 23.41 3.47
N ALA A 140 34.68 22.62 4.08
CA ALA A 140 34.19 22.85 5.44
C ALA A 140 35.34 22.79 6.47
N GLY A 141 36.26 21.85 6.31
CA GLY A 141 37.46 21.73 7.14
C GLY A 141 38.50 22.84 6.94
N LYS A 142 38.45 23.58 5.82
CA LYS A 142 39.22 24.81 5.59
C LYS A 142 38.49 26.01 6.20
N ALA A 143 37.18 26.15 5.96
CA ALA A 143 36.37 27.23 6.51
C ALA A 143 36.34 27.23 8.05
N ALA A 144 36.23 26.06 8.70
CA ALA A 144 36.29 25.96 10.16
C ALA A 144 37.66 26.41 10.71
N LYS A 145 38.76 26.13 9.99
CA LYS A 145 40.11 26.59 10.36
C LYS A 145 40.29 28.10 10.14
N GLU A 146 39.61 28.68 9.15
CA GLU A 146 39.57 30.13 8.96
C GLU A 146 38.72 30.82 10.05
N GLU A 147 37.58 30.24 10.46
CA GLU A 147 36.79 30.77 11.59
C GLU A 147 37.55 30.73 12.92
N ASP A 148 38.24 29.63 13.24
CA ASP A 148 39.07 29.55 14.45
C ASP A 148 40.26 30.51 14.40
N ALA A 149 40.90 30.68 13.24
CA ALA A 149 41.95 31.68 13.04
C ALA A 149 41.46 33.14 13.16
N VAL A 150 40.16 33.40 12.89
CA VAL A 150 39.54 34.71 13.10
C VAL A 150 39.12 34.92 14.57
N LYS A 151 38.71 33.86 15.29
CA LYS A 151 38.42 33.93 16.73
C LYS A 151 39.66 34.22 17.57
N ASP A 152 40.79 33.59 17.27
CA ASP A 152 42.09 33.85 17.91
C ASP A 152 42.62 35.29 17.67
N ALA A 153 42.06 36.01 16.68
CA ALA A 153 42.41 37.40 16.38
C ALA A 153 41.46 38.44 17.01
N ALA A 154 40.40 38.01 17.72
CA ALA A 154 39.28 38.86 18.13
C ALA A 154 38.97 38.87 19.64
N GLU A 155 39.97 38.68 20.51
CA GLU A 155 39.83 39.04 21.94
C GLU A 155 39.75 40.58 22.10
N GLY A 156 38.59 41.17 21.85
CA GLY A 156 38.40 42.61 22.05
C GLY A 156 37.10 43.23 21.54
N GLY A 157 35.95 42.91 22.15
CA GLY A 157 34.72 43.69 21.92
C GLY A 157 33.40 42.93 22.09
N SER A 158 32.89 42.85 23.32
CA SER A 158 31.54 42.35 23.59
C SER A 158 30.48 43.41 23.25
N ASP A 159 29.78 43.26 22.13
CA ASP A 159 28.43 43.84 21.93
C ASP A 159 27.66 43.20 20.75
N GLY A 160 28.34 42.70 19.71
CA GLY A 160 27.70 42.19 18.48
C GLY A 160 26.93 40.87 18.59
N ASP A 161 27.04 40.15 19.71
CA ASP A 161 26.43 38.82 19.90
C ASP A 161 24.98 38.91 20.41
N LEU A 162 24.63 40.01 21.10
CA LEU A 162 23.29 40.21 21.65
C LEU A 162 22.26 40.50 20.55
N ASP A 163 22.59 41.38 19.60
CA ASP A 163 21.69 41.74 18.49
C ASP A 163 21.40 40.53 17.59
N LYS A 164 22.38 39.64 17.41
CA LYS A 164 22.23 38.42 16.60
C LYS A 164 21.27 37.40 17.25
N LEU A 165 21.40 37.20 18.56
CA LEU A 165 20.48 36.38 19.36
C LEU A 165 19.08 37.02 19.47
N LEU A 166 18.99 38.35 19.48
CA LEU A 166 17.70 39.07 19.47
C LEU A 166 16.99 38.95 18.11
N ASP A 167 17.72 38.99 16.99
CA ASP A 167 17.15 38.77 15.65
C ASP A 167 16.72 37.30 15.44
N GLU A 168 17.47 36.35 15.99
CA GLU A 168 17.12 34.92 15.96
C GLU A 168 15.88 34.62 16.82
N ALA A 169 15.82 35.16 18.04
CA ALA A 169 14.62 35.11 18.89
C ALA A 169 13.42 35.86 18.27
N ALA A 170 13.64 36.96 17.56
CA ALA A 170 12.59 37.69 16.84
C ALA A 170 12.02 36.86 15.67
N LYS A 171 12.84 36.08 14.96
CA LYS A 171 12.38 35.12 13.95
C LYS A 171 11.55 33.99 14.56
N GLU A 172 11.98 33.43 15.70
CA GLU A 172 11.18 32.43 16.43
C GLU A 172 9.81 32.97 16.88
N VAL A 173 9.77 34.20 17.40
CA VAL A 173 8.53 34.80 17.95
C VAL A 173 7.57 35.32 16.88
N THR A 174 8.05 35.73 15.70
CA THR A 174 7.19 36.32 14.65
C THR A 174 6.46 35.29 13.79
N GLY A 175 6.82 34.00 13.86
CA GLY A 175 6.08 32.92 13.21
C GLY A 175 6.01 32.99 11.68
N LYS A 176 6.84 33.84 11.06
CA LYS A 176 7.07 33.90 9.61
C LYS A 176 8.35 33.13 9.29
N LYS A 177 8.19 31.81 9.20
CA LYS A 177 9.10 30.99 8.38
C LYS A 177 8.69 31.16 6.93
N ASP A 178 9.65 31.40 6.05
CA ASP A 178 9.41 31.39 4.61
C ASP A 178 9.22 29.94 4.16
N ALA A 179 8.10 29.65 3.50
CA ALA A 179 7.69 28.28 3.14
C ALA A 179 8.71 27.55 2.21
N GLY A 180 9.61 28.28 1.55
CA GLY A 180 10.68 27.68 0.75
C GLY A 180 11.86 27.11 1.55
N GLY A 181 12.05 27.53 2.81
CA GLY A 181 13.18 27.07 3.62
C GLY A 181 12.98 25.67 4.20
N ASP A 182 11.80 25.40 4.75
CA ASP A 182 11.52 24.12 5.44
C ASP A 182 11.60 22.90 4.47
N GLU A 183 11.37 23.07 3.16
CA GLU A 183 11.53 22.00 2.15
C GLU A 183 13.00 21.68 1.81
N GLU A 184 13.84 22.70 1.60
CA GLU A 184 15.27 22.49 1.34
C GLU A 184 15.96 21.91 2.56
N ASP A 185 15.59 22.37 3.76
CA ASP A 185 16.05 21.81 5.03
C ASP A 185 15.63 20.35 5.20
N SER A 186 14.39 19.98 4.86
CA SER A 186 13.90 18.60 4.91
C SER A 186 14.66 17.67 3.94
N LYS A 187 14.83 18.08 2.69
CA LYS A 187 15.58 17.30 1.67
C LYS A 187 17.07 17.19 2.03
N SER A 188 17.66 18.27 2.56
CA SER A 188 19.03 18.30 3.10
C SER A 188 19.20 17.34 4.29
N ALA A 189 18.25 17.33 5.23
CA ALA A 189 18.25 16.41 6.36
C ALA A 189 18.09 14.95 5.94
N PHE A 190 17.22 14.65 4.97
CA PHE A 190 17.08 13.30 4.40
C PHE A 190 18.39 12.81 3.77
N ILE A 191 19.01 13.63 2.91
CA ILE A 191 20.30 13.29 2.28
C ILE A 191 21.36 13.04 3.35
N LYS A 192 21.53 13.94 4.32
CA LYS A 192 22.50 13.77 5.42
C LYS A 192 22.28 12.47 6.21
N ALA A 193 21.02 12.13 6.51
CA ALA A 193 20.68 10.90 7.23
C ALA A 193 20.96 9.64 6.38
N GLU A 194 20.65 9.66 5.07
CA GLU A 194 20.97 8.53 4.19
C GLU A 194 22.49 8.35 4.03
N LEU A 195 23.25 9.44 3.87
CA LEU A 195 24.71 9.41 3.81
C LEU A 195 25.36 8.87 5.09
N GLU A 196 24.89 9.32 6.26
CA GLU A 196 25.38 8.82 7.55
C GLU A 196 25.08 7.32 7.72
N ASN A 197 23.91 6.85 7.28
CA ASN A 197 23.60 5.41 7.27
C ASN A 197 24.56 4.62 6.38
N TYR A 198 24.90 5.14 5.19
CA TYR A 198 25.91 4.52 4.32
C TYR A 198 27.28 4.48 5.01
N ARG A 199 27.76 5.63 5.53
CA ARG A 199 29.06 5.76 6.22
C ARG A 199 29.19 4.79 7.41
N VAL A 200 28.17 4.72 8.26
CA VAL A 200 28.17 3.87 9.46
C VAL A 200 28.12 2.37 9.11
N GLU A 201 27.34 1.97 8.10
CA GLU A 201 27.32 0.58 7.64
C GLU A 201 28.69 0.19 7.01
N GLU A 202 29.28 1.06 6.19
CA GLU A 202 30.62 0.85 5.62
C GLU A 202 31.71 0.72 6.70
N GLU A 203 31.72 1.60 7.70
CA GLU A 203 32.70 1.56 8.80
C GLU A 203 32.60 0.28 9.63
N GLU A 204 31.38 -0.16 9.97
CA GLU A 204 31.17 -1.38 10.75
C GLU A 204 31.50 -2.65 9.94
N ILE A 205 31.24 -2.68 8.62
CA ILE A 205 31.69 -3.78 7.75
C ILE A 205 33.23 -3.81 7.66
N LYS A 206 33.89 -2.66 7.42
CA LYS A 206 35.36 -2.55 7.35
C LYS A 206 36.02 -2.99 8.67
N LYS A 207 35.48 -2.56 9.80
CA LYS A 207 35.96 -2.94 11.14
C LYS A 207 35.87 -4.44 11.36
N LYS A 208 34.72 -5.07 11.09
CA LYS A 208 34.56 -6.53 11.16
C LYS A 208 35.50 -7.26 10.22
N LEU A 209 35.72 -6.73 9.01
CA LEU A 209 36.66 -7.33 8.05
C LEU A 209 38.09 -7.29 8.60
N ALA A 210 38.53 -6.18 9.20
CA ALA A 210 39.84 -6.08 9.86
C ALA A 210 39.97 -7.02 11.08
N GLU A 211 38.92 -7.17 11.89
CA GLU A 211 38.88 -8.14 13.01
C GLU A 211 39.04 -9.59 12.51
N VAL A 212 38.37 -9.95 11.41
CA VAL A 212 38.50 -11.27 10.78
C VAL A 212 39.88 -11.46 10.12
N GLU A 213 40.46 -10.43 9.52
CA GLU A 213 41.83 -10.49 8.99
C GLU A 213 42.88 -10.66 10.10
N MET A 214 42.69 -10.00 11.26
CA MET A 214 43.56 -10.20 12.42
C MET A 214 43.48 -11.64 12.96
N THR A 215 42.29 -12.24 13.04
CA THR A 215 42.16 -13.65 13.47
C THR A 215 42.78 -14.62 12.47
N LEU A 216 42.65 -14.37 11.16
CA LEU A 216 43.33 -15.14 10.11
C LEU A 216 44.87 -15.02 10.13
N SER A 217 45.41 -13.91 10.63
CA SER A 217 46.88 -13.73 10.77
C SER A 217 47.49 -14.43 11.98
N ASN A 218 46.68 -14.79 12.99
CA ASN A 218 47.10 -15.55 14.17
C ASN A 218 46.26 -16.85 14.33
N PRO A 219 46.38 -17.81 13.40
CA PRO A 219 45.54 -19.01 13.39
C PRO A 219 45.85 -19.91 14.59
N THR A 220 44.86 -20.06 15.48
CA THR A 220 44.92 -20.95 16.66
C THR A 220 44.31 -22.32 16.41
N ASP A 221 43.37 -22.44 15.47
CA ASP A 221 42.69 -23.69 15.09
C ASP A 221 42.34 -23.70 13.59
N THR A 222 42.33 -24.89 12.99
CA THR A 222 42.03 -25.15 11.58
C THR A 222 40.58 -24.95 11.19
N ASP A 223 39.60 -25.27 12.04
CA ASP A 223 38.19 -25.11 11.69
C ASP A 223 37.72 -23.67 11.95
N ALA A 224 38.18 -23.04 13.04
CA ALA A 224 38.05 -21.60 13.24
C ALA A 224 38.61 -20.80 12.04
N SER A 225 39.74 -21.23 11.47
CA SER A 225 40.33 -20.59 10.28
C SER A 225 39.44 -20.68 9.04
N LYS A 226 38.72 -21.80 8.82
CA LYS A 226 37.77 -21.93 7.69
C LYS A 226 36.59 -20.97 7.84
N THR A 227 35.96 -20.95 9.02
CA THR A 227 34.85 -20.04 9.32
C THR A 227 35.27 -18.57 9.18
N ALA A 228 36.48 -18.21 9.61
CA ALA A 228 37.03 -16.88 9.40
C ALA A 228 37.27 -16.55 7.91
N VAL A 229 37.72 -17.50 7.09
CA VAL A 229 37.82 -17.32 5.63
C VAL A 229 36.45 -17.05 5.00
N ASP A 230 35.41 -17.77 5.40
CA ASP A 230 34.06 -17.58 4.84
C ASP A 230 33.39 -16.29 5.33
N HIS A 231 33.57 -15.92 6.60
CA HIS A 231 33.18 -14.60 7.11
C HIS A 231 33.88 -13.46 6.34
N LYS A 232 35.18 -13.61 6.02
CA LYS A 232 35.91 -12.63 5.20
C LYS A 232 35.32 -12.51 3.79
N LYS A 233 34.91 -13.61 3.14
CA LYS A 233 34.23 -13.57 1.83
C LYS A 233 32.90 -12.82 1.92
N ILE A 234 32.08 -13.14 2.94
CA ILE A 234 30.78 -12.49 3.18
C ILE A 234 30.97 -10.98 3.34
N LEU A 235 31.87 -10.54 4.23
CA LEU A 235 32.13 -9.12 4.49
C LEU A 235 32.70 -8.40 3.26
N ALA A 236 33.58 -9.05 2.50
CA ALA A 236 34.15 -8.50 1.26
C ALA A 236 33.09 -8.31 0.15
N GLU A 237 32.13 -9.23 0.03
CA GLU A 237 31.03 -9.09 -0.94
C GLU A 237 29.96 -8.09 -0.44
N MET A 238 29.69 -8.04 0.87
CA MET A 238 28.81 -7.01 1.45
C MET A 238 29.33 -5.60 1.18
N ILE A 239 30.63 -5.32 1.39
CA ILE A 239 31.18 -3.98 1.10
C ILE A 239 31.17 -3.67 -0.40
N ARG A 240 31.39 -4.67 -1.28
CA ARG A 240 31.27 -4.51 -2.73
C ARG A 240 29.85 -4.08 -3.13
N LEU A 241 28.84 -4.79 -2.65
CA LEU A 241 27.43 -4.52 -2.93
C LEU A 241 26.97 -3.20 -2.32
N HIS A 242 27.38 -2.89 -1.08
CA HIS A 242 27.11 -1.62 -0.42
C HIS A 242 27.62 -0.43 -1.25
N ASN A 243 28.87 -0.51 -1.75
CA ASN A 243 29.45 0.52 -2.60
C ASN A 243 28.75 0.62 -3.97
N GLU A 244 28.26 -0.49 -4.54
CA GLU A 244 27.46 -0.47 -5.77
C GLU A 244 26.09 0.21 -5.55
N CYS A 245 25.41 -0.04 -4.43
CA CYS A 245 24.19 0.68 -4.03
C CYS A 245 24.47 2.18 -3.85
N ARG A 246 25.51 2.55 -3.09
CA ARG A 246 25.90 3.95 -2.84
C ARG A 246 26.18 4.70 -4.16
N ALA A 247 26.87 4.05 -5.10
CA ALA A 247 27.18 4.61 -6.41
C ALA A 247 25.93 4.76 -7.30
N LEU A 248 24.97 3.84 -7.24
CA LEU A 248 23.68 3.96 -7.94
C LEU A 248 22.80 5.07 -7.34
N ARG A 249 22.83 5.28 -6.03
CA ARG A 249 22.11 6.37 -5.37
C ARG A 249 22.64 7.77 -5.70
N SER A 250 23.88 7.88 -6.20
CA SER A 250 24.43 9.10 -6.81
C SER A 250 24.08 9.30 -8.28
N GLN A 251 23.37 8.36 -8.91
CA GLN A 251 22.84 8.53 -10.27
C GLN A 251 21.42 9.12 -10.22
N PRO A 252 20.90 9.69 -11.33
CA PRO A 252 19.55 10.23 -11.37
C PRO A 252 18.50 9.22 -10.91
N SER A 253 17.59 9.65 -10.03
CA SER A 253 16.49 8.84 -9.51
C SER A 253 15.49 8.49 -10.60
N THR A 254 15.74 7.37 -11.28
CA THR A 254 14.87 6.75 -12.27
C THR A 254 14.35 5.42 -11.74
N LEU A 255 13.24 4.94 -12.31
CA LEU A 255 12.67 3.64 -11.99
C LEU A 255 13.69 2.51 -12.18
N GLU A 256 14.49 2.56 -13.25
CA GLU A 256 15.54 1.58 -13.54
C GLU A 256 16.61 1.55 -12.45
N ASN A 257 17.18 2.70 -12.09
CA ASN A 257 18.20 2.81 -11.04
C ASN A 257 17.64 2.42 -9.66
N PHE A 258 16.40 2.80 -9.37
CA PHE A 258 15.70 2.44 -8.14
C PHE A 258 15.48 0.92 -8.00
N LEU A 259 15.00 0.26 -9.07
CA LEU A 259 14.82 -1.19 -9.07
C LEU A 259 16.16 -1.92 -8.97
N LYS A 260 17.18 -1.48 -9.70
CA LYS A 260 18.53 -2.05 -9.63
C LYS A 260 19.13 -1.91 -8.22
N CYS A 261 19.01 -0.74 -7.60
CA CYS A 261 19.46 -0.51 -6.22
C CYS A 261 18.73 -1.44 -5.24
N THR A 262 17.40 -1.56 -5.36
CA THR A 262 16.60 -2.46 -4.51
C THR A 262 17.02 -3.93 -4.66
N GLN A 263 17.31 -4.38 -5.89
CA GLN A 263 17.81 -5.74 -6.14
C GLN A 263 19.20 -5.98 -5.52
N LEU A 264 20.10 -5.00 -5.58
CA LEU A 264 21.42 -5.07 -4.94
C LEU A 264 21.33 -5.03 -3.41
N ASP A 265 20.44 -4.24 -2.81
CA ASP A 265 20.21 -4.23 -1.36
C ASP A 265 19.63 -5.55 -0.87
N LEU A 266 18.72 -6.17 -1.65
CA LEU A 266 18.22 -7.52 -1.39
C LEU A 266 19.33 -8.58 -1.50
N GLN A 267 20.24 -8.44 -2.47
CA GLN A 267 21.40 -9.33 -2.59
C GLN A 267 22.41 -9.14 -1.44
N LYS A 268 22.69 -7.89 -1.03
CA LYS A 268 23.52 -7.56 0.14
C LYS A 268 22.95 -8.20 1.41
N ALA A 269 21.63 -8.14 1.57
CA ALA A 269 20.93 -8.79 2.68
C ALA A 269 21.04 -10.33 2.62
N ARG A 270 20.96 -10.96 1.44
CA ARG A 270 21.18 -12.41 1.26
C ARG A 270 22.61 -12.81 1.61
N VAL A 271 23.61 -12.07 1.12
CA VAL A 271 25.03 -12.31 1.45
C VAL A 271 25.26 -12.25 2.97
N ASN A 272 24.63 -11.31 3.68
CA ASN A 272 24.70 -11.20 5.14
C ASN A 272 24.12 -12.42 5.91
N ILE A 273 23.32 -13.29 5.27
CA ILE A 273 22.88 -14.57 5.85
C ILE A 273 23.62 -15.79 5.27
N GLY A 274 24.72 -15.56 4.54
CA GLY A 274 25.55 -16.60 3.90
C GLY A 274 25.13 -16.98 2.48
N GLU A 275 24.06 -16.40 1.94
CA GLU A 275 23.50 -16.74 0.62
C GLU A 275 24.07 -15.82 -0.46
N SER A 276 25.17 -16.25 -1.10
CA SER A 276 25.93 -15.42 -2.06
C SER A 276 25.62 -15.65 -3.53
N ASN A 277 24.92 -16.73 -3.90
CA ASN A 277 24.54 -17.02 -5.29
C ASN A 277 23.71 -15.88 -5.90
N GLU A 278 23.88 -15.60 -7.20
CA GLU A 278 23.19 -14.49 -7.88
C GLU A 278 21.66 -14.66 -7.88
N ASN A 279 21.19 -15.91 -7.88
CA ASN A 279 19.79 -16.30 -7.83
C ASN A 279 19.51 -17.21 -6.63
N GLU A 280 18.24 -17.55 -6.47
CA GLU A 280 17.76 -18.49 -5.46
C GLU A 280 17.53 -19.83 -6.15
N GLU A 281 18.18 -20.89 -5.66
CA GLU A 281 18.26 -22.20 -6.33
C GLU A 281 17.81 -23.31 -5.38
N GLU A 282 17.12 -24.31 -5.93
CA GLU A 282 16.63 -25.51 -5.24
C GLU A 282 16.72 -26.67 -6.24
N GLU A 283 17.44 -27.73 -5.90
CA GLU A 283 17.58 -28.91 -6.76
C GLU A 283 16.50 -29.94 -6.42
N PHE A 284 16.10 -30.76 -7.41
CA PHE A 284 15.24 -31.91 -7.16
C PHE A 284 16.08 -33.03 -6.52
N GLU A 285 15.69 -33.51 -5.35
CA GLU A 285 16.33 -34.64 -4.66
C GLU A 285 15.96 -35.98 -5.31
N SER A 286 14.79 -36.06 -5.97
CA SER A 286 14.31 -37.26 -6.66
C SER A 286 13.72 -37.01 -8.05
N ASP A 287 13.71 -38.05 -8.90
CA ASP A 287 12.97 -38.03 -10.17
C ASP A 287 11.45 -38.00 -9.95
N ASP A 288 10.97 -38.46 -8.78
CA ASP A 288 9.56 -38.41 -8.39
C ASP A 288 9.10 -36.96 -8.16
N GLU A 289 9.89 -36.13 -7.45
CA GLU A 289 9.61 -34.69 -7.32
C GLU A 289 9.60 -33.98 -8.67
N ARG A 290 10.54 -34.32 -9.57
CA ARG A 290 10.64 -33.73 -10.91
C ARG A 290 9.42 -34.05 -11.79
N ALA A 291 8.71 -35.14 -11.51
CA ALA A 291 7.49 -35.51 -12.20
C ALA A 291 6.24 -34.72 -11.74
N LEU A 292 6.29 -34.08 -10.57
CA LEU A 292 5.17 -33.32 -10.00
C LEU A 292 4.97 -31.98 -10.72
N ASN A 293 3.72 -31.55 -10.81
CA ASN A 293 3.39 -30.21 -11.28
C ASN A 293 3.41 -29.16 -10.15
N ALA A 294 3.35 -27.87 -10.52
CA ALA A 294 3.40 -26.73 -9.61
C ALA A 294 2.41 -26.81 -8.42
N THR A 295 1.18 -27.29 -8.68
CA THR A 295 0.13 -27.40 -7.67
C THR A 295 0.38 -28.59 -6.76
N GLU A 296 0.84 -29.72 -7.31
CA GLU A 296 1.22 -30.92 -6.54
C GLU A 296 2.40 -30.63 -5.60
N LEU A 297 3.45 -29.96 -6.11
CA LEU A 297 4.58 -29.48 -5.31
C LEU A 297 4.12 -28.56 -4.18
N MET A 298 3.22 -27.61 -4.47
CA MET A 298 2.63 -26.76 -3.42
C MET A 298 1.87 -27.59 -2.38
N THR A 299 1.05 -28.56 -2.79
CA THR A 299 0.31 -29.44 -1.88
C THR A 299 1.24 -30.30 -1.01
N CYS A 300 2.37 -30.77 -1.55
CA CYS A 300 3.41 -31.45 -0.77
C CYS A 300 4.01 -30.49 0.27
N GLY A 301 4.40 -29.28 -0.12
CA GLY A 301 4.94 -28.27 0.81
C GLY A 301 3.97 -27.89 1.94
N LEU A 302 2.67 -27.80 1.64
CA LEU A 302 1.63 -27.55 2.65
C LEU A 302 1.46 -28.72 3.63
N LYS A 303 1.59 -29.98 3.20
CA LYS A 303 1.58 -31.14 4.12
C LYS A 303 2.75 -31.11 5.09
N PHE A 304 3.97 -30.87 4.60
CA PHE A 304 5.14 -30.69 5.47
C PHE A 304 4.95 -29.53 6.46
N PHE A 305 4.25 -28.46 6.07
CA PHE A 305 3.90 -27.37 6.98
C PHE A 305 2.91 -27.80 8.09
N GLU A 306 1.91 -28.62 7.76
CA GLU A 306 0.98 -29.22 8.74
C GLU A 306 1.71 -30.17 9.71
N ASP A 307 2.67 -30.95 9.19
CA ASP A 307 3.56 -31.84 9.95
C ASP A 307 4.66 -31.08 10.74
N GLN A 308 4.68 -29.75 10.69
CA GLN A 308 5.65 -28.84 11.32
C GLN A 308 7.10 -28.96 10.79
N ASP A 309 7.32 -29.68 9.69
CA ASP A 309 8.58 -29.68 8.97
C ASP A 309 8.70 -28.46 8.05
N ILE A 310 9.29 -27.40 8.61
CA ILE A 310 9.59 -26.18 7.88
C ILE A 310 10.62 -26.41 6.76
N LYS A 311 11.51 -27.42 6.85
CA LYS A 311 12.52 -27.67 5.81
C LYS A 311 11.86 -28.29 4.58
N GLY A 312 11.11 -29.38 4.75
CA GLY A 312 10.31 -29.99 3.68
C GLY A 312 9.34 -29.00 3.05
N CYS A 313 8.66 -28.18 3.86
CA CYS A 313 7.78 -27.12 3.38
C CYS A 313 8.52 -26.12 2.48
N LEU A 314 9.64 -25.56 2.94
CA LEU A 314 10.42 -24.60 2.17
C LEU A 314 10.96 -25.19 0.87
N HIS A 315 11.48 -26.42 0.90
CA HIS A 315 12.01 -27.12 -0.28
C HIS A 315 10.94 -27.29 -1.37
N PHE A 316 9.81 -27.94 -1.05
CA PHE A 316 8.74 -28.17 -2.04
C PHE A 316 8.10 -26.86 -2.56
N LEU A 317 7.95 -25.84 -1.71
CA LEU A 317 7.49 -24.53 -2.16
C LEU A 317 8.52 -23.83 -3.05
N ARG A 318 9.83 -23.97 -2.78
CA ARG A 318 10.91 -23.43 -3.62
C ARG A 318 10.98 -24.13 -4.97
N LEU A 319 10.83 -25.46 -5.04
CA LEU A 319 10.71 -26.19 -6.31
C LEU A 319 9.57 -25.62 -7.17
N ALA A 320 8.37 -25.45 -6.60
CA ALA A 320 7.22 -24.86 -7.29
C ALA A 320 7.47 -23.41 -7.74
N ALA A 321 8.07 -22.58 -6.88
CA ALA A 321 8.31 -21.16 -7.15
C ALA A 321 9.45 -20.90 -8.16
N ILE A 322 10.50 -21.71 -8.14
CA ILE A 322 11.71 -21.53 -8.96
C ILE A 322 11.53 -22.20 -10.33
N HIS A 323 11.19 -23.50 -10.37
CA HIS A 323 11.10 -24.26 -11.63
C HIS A 323 9.80 -24.03 -12.39
N HIS A 324 8.69 -23.81 -11.68
CA HIS A 324 7.37 -23.63 -12.29
C HIS A 324 6.81 -22.21 -12.12
N LYS A 325 7.59 -21.26 -11.58
CA LYS A 325 7.21 -19.84 -11.39
C LYS A 325 5.89 -19.64 -10.62
N HIS A 326 5.50 -20.61 -9.79
CA HIS A 326 4.17 -20.69 -9.20
C HIS A 326 3.88 -19.50 -8.27
N GLU A 327 2.82 -18.74 -8.56
CA GLU A 327 2.55 -17.46 -7.89
C GLU A 327 2.22 -17.66 -6.41
N GLN A 328 1.35 -18.62 -6.10
CA GLN A 328 0.90 -18.95 -4.75
C GLN A 328 2.07 -19.42 -3.88
N SER A 329 2.93 -20.31 -4.41
CA SER A 329 4.13 -20.76 -3.68
C SER A 329 5.11 -19.61 -3.43
N THR A 330 5.27 -18.69 -4.39
CA THR A 330 6.11 -17.49 -4.21
C THR A 330 5.57 -16.59 -3.09
N LEU A 331 4.25 -16.38 -3.03
CA LEU A 331 3.60 -15.58 -1.99
C LEU A 331 3.67 -16.26 -0.60
N LEU A 332 3.54 -17.58 -0.54
CA LEU A 332 3.72 -18.36 0.70
C LEU A 332 5.16 -18.27 1.20
N LEU A 333 6.16 -18.47 0.33
CA LEU A 333 7.57 -18.31 0.68
C LEU A 333 7.88 -16.90 1.16
N TYR A 334 7.33 -15.85 0.54
CA TYR A 334 7.46 -14.48 1.03
C TYR A 334 6.94 -14.36 2.47
N ASN A 335 5.76 -14.89 2.77
CA ASN A 335 5.16 -14.81 4.11
C ASN A 335 5.99 -15.59 5.15
N ILE A 336 6.40 -16.83 4.85
CA ILE A 336 7.20 -17.67 5.76
C ILE A 336 8.56 -17.01 6.01
N TYR A 337 9.30 -16.61 4.97
CA TYR A 337 10.60 -15.94 5.15
C TYR A 337 10.48 -14.58 5.85
N SER A 338 9.37 -13.84 5.67
CA SER A 338 9.13 -12.60 6.42
C SER A 338 8.97 -12.85 7.92
N GLN A 339 8.26 -13.91 8.31
CA GLN A 339 8.14 -14.34 9.71
C GLN A 339 9.50 -14.79 10.28
N LEU A 340 10.30 -15.50 9.48
CA LEU A 340 11.69 -15.87 9.80
C LEU A 340 12.69 -14.71 9.69
N GLN A 341 12.24 -13.49 9.40
CA GLN A 341 13.07 -12.29 9.23
C GLN A 341 14.20 -12.46 8.17
N SER A 342 13.98 -13.30 7.16
CA SER A 342 14.93 -13.63 6.10
C SER A 342 14.66 -12.84 4.81
N PRO A 343 15.70 -12.29 4.15
CA PRO A 343 15.56 -11.56 2.88
C PRO A 343 15.21 -12.45 1.68
N ARG A 344 15.35 -13.78 1.77
CA ARG A 344 15.08 -14.71 0.65
C ARG A 344 13.67 -14.55 0.08
N GLY A 345 12.67 -14.36 0.95
CA GLY A 345 11.29 -14.13 0.53
C GLY A 345 11.10 -12.85 -0.26
N ALA A 346 11.68 -11.74 0.21
CA ALA A 346 11.62 -10.45 -0.48
C ALA A 346 12.37 -10.48 -1.82
N PHE A 347 13.51 -11.17 -1.87
CA PHE A 347 14.29 -11.41 -3.09
C PHE A 347 13.52 -12.24 -4.13
N LEU A 348 12.97 -13.40 -3.74
CA LEU A 348 12.13 -14.25 -4.59
C LEU A 348 10.93 -13.47 -5.14
N LEU A 349 10.23 -12.74 -4.27
CA LEU A 349 9.08 -11.94 -4.66
C LEU A 349 9.46 -10.84 -5.67
N MET A 350 10.57 -10.12 -5.44
CA MET A 350 11.05 -9.07 -6.35
C MET A 350 11.50 -9.64 -7.70
N ARG A 351 12.28 -10.74 -7.71
CA ARG A 351 12.69 -11.43 -8.95
C ARG A 351 11.46 -11.90 -9.74
N ARG A 352 10.46 -12.50 -9.08
CA ARG A 352 9.21 -12.96 -9.73
C ARG A 352 8.34 -11.81 -10.24
N ALA A 353 8.31 -10.67 -9.53
CA ALA A 353 7.54 -9.48 -9.94
C ALA A 353 8.10 -8.80 -11.19
N LEU A 354 9.43 -8.80 -11.34
CA LEU A 354 10.17 -8.20 -12.45
C LEU A 354 10.39 -9.15 -13.64
N ASP A 355 9.97 -10.41 -13.56
CA ASP A 355 9.96 -11.33 -14.70
C ASP A 355 8.84 -10.97 -15.69
N ASP A 356 9.21 -10.23 -16.74
CA ASP A 356 8.33 -9.85 -17.85
C ASP A 356 8.03 -11.00 -18.84
N SER A 357 8.69 -12.16 -18.73
CA SER A 357 8.43 -13.32 -19.62
C SER A 357 7.11 -14.02 -19.29
N GLU A 358 6.74 -14.04 -18.00
CA GLU A 358 5.50 -14.64 -17.49
C GLU A 358 4.97 -13.79 -16.33
N PRO A 359 4.37 -12.62 -16.61
CA PRO A 359 4.10 -11.62 -15.58
C PRO A 359 2.94 -12.06 -14.66
N SER A 360 3.22 -12.16 -13.36
CA SER A 360 2.22 -12.52 -12.34
C SER A 360 1.44 -11.30 -11.84
N ALA A 361 0.12 -11.40 -11.85
CA ALA A 361 -0.76 -10.35 -11.32
C ALA A 361 -0.72 -10.29 -9.78
N ALA A 362 -0.77 -11.44 -9.11
CA ALA A 362 -0.83 -11.52 -7.65
C ALA A 362 0.50 -11.10 -6.99
N VAL A 363 1.64 -11.44 -7.61
CA VAL A 363 2.96 -11.01 -7.12
C VAL A 363 3.17 -9.51 -7.34
N ASN A 364 2.77 -8.95 -8.50
CA ASN A 364 2.85 -7.51 -8.72
C ASN A 364 1.90 -6.72 -7.79
N GLN A 365 0.70 -7.24 -7.50
CA GLN A 365 -0.16 -6.70 -6.43
C GLN A 365 0.60 -6.66 -5.11
N ARG A 366 1.19 -7.80 -4.70
CA ARG A 366 1.85 -7.92 -3.40
C ARG A 366 3.02 -6.96 -3.26
N VAL A 367 3.89 -6.83 -4.26
CA VAL A 367 4.99 -5.86 -4.22
C VAL A 367 4.47 -4.41 -4.16
N GLY A 368 3.36 -4.11 -4.85
CA GLY A 368 2.66 -2.82 -4.73
C GLY A 368 2.20 -2.52 -3.30
N GLU A 369 1.63 -3.50 -2.61
CA GLU A 369 1.22 -3.40 -1.19
C GLU A 369 2.41 -3.16 -0.26
N LEU A 370 3.55 -3.80 -0.50
CA LEU A 370 4.76 -3.63 0.33
C LEU A 370 5.35 -2.22 0.18
N TYR A 371 5.32 -1.65 -1.03
CA TYR A 371 5.70 -0.26 -1.27
C TYR A 371 4.65 0.77 -0.83
N ASP A 372 3.38 0.37 -0.67
CA ASP A 372 2.33 1.22 -0.12
C ASP A 372 2.38 1.27 1.42
N GLN A 373 2.51 0.10 2.05
CA GLN A 373 2.51 -0.03 3.51
C GLN A 373 3.86 0.33 4.13
N GLY A 374 4.95 0.16 3.38
CA GLY A 374 6.30 0.18 3.89
C GLY A 374 6.62 -1.15 4.57
N ALA A 375 7.53 -1.91 4.01
CA ALA A 375 7.99 -3.18 4.58
C ALA A 375 9.52 -3.24 4.62
N ARG A 376 10.06 -4.23 5.33
CA ARG A 376 11.52 -4.46 5.32
C ARG A 376 11.97 -4.72 3.87
N HIS A 377 12.96 -3.96 3.40
CA HIS A 377 13.43 -3.91 2.00
C HIS A 377 12.51 -3.19 0.99
N PHE A 378 11.36 -2.67 1.39
CA PHE A 378 10.42 -1.95 0.51
C PHE A 378 10.09 -0.57 1.13
N LEU A 379 10.93 0.44 0.84
CA LEU A 379 10.76 1.82 1.29
C LEU A 379 9.43 2.42 0.74
N PRO A 380 8.55 3.04 1.56
CA PRO A 380 7.19 3.37 1.16
C PRO A 380 7.07 4.53 0.16
N LEU A 381 7.41 4.27 -1.11
CA LEU A 381 7.42 5.23 -2.21
C LEU A 381 6.18 5.13 -3.09
N PHE A 382 5.45 6.25 -3.25
CA PHE A 382 4.26 6.34 -4.11
C PHE A 382 4.50 5.87 -5.56
N PRO A 383 5.57 6.32 -6.27
CA PRO A 383 5.83 5.86 -7.63
C PRO A 383 6.11 4.36 -7.74
N ALA A 384 6.72 3.74 -6.73
CA ALA A 384 6.98 2.31 -6.71
C ALA A 384 5.67 1.52 -6.54
N ALA A 385 4.82 1.93 -5.61
CA ALA A 385 3.48 1.35 -5.44
C ALA A 385 2.64 1.50 -6.73
N VAL A 386 2.61 2.69 -7.36
CA VAL A 386 1.95 2.91 -8.65
C VAL A 386 2.50 1.97 -9.73
N TYR A 387 3.82 1.81 -9.84
CA TYR A 387 4.45 0.96 -10.85
C TYR A 387 4.04 -0.52 -10.73
N PHE A 388 4.09 -1.09 -9.52
CA PHE A 388 3.75 -2.49 -9.31
C PHE A 388 2.24 -2.75 -9.37
N TYR A 389 1.40 -1.88 -8.77
CA TYR A 389 -0.04 -2.02 -8.92
C TYR A 389 -0.48 -1.88 -10.39
N GLN A 390 0.11 -0.99 -11.20
CA GLN A 390 -0.29 -0.89 -12.60
C GLN A 390 0.18 -2.08 -13.45
N ARG A 391 1.27 -2.77 -13.06
CA ARG A 391 1.65 -4.06 -13.68
C ARG A 391 0.59 -5.13 -13.43
N ALA A 392 0.09 -5.24 -12.20
CA ALA A 392 -1.02 -6.14 -11.87
C ALA A 392 -2.34 -5.74 -12.56
N ALA A 393 -2.69 -4.45 -12.56
CA ALA A 393 -3.91 -3.95 -13.18
C ALA A 393 -3.94 -4.16 -14.71
N LYS A 394 -2.77 -4.07 -15.40
CA LYS A 394 -2.65 -4.40 -16.82
C LYS A 394 -3.09 -5.83 -17.15
N LEU A 395 -2.91 -6.76 -16.21
CA LEU A 395 -3.33 -8.16 -16.31
C LEU A 395 -4.79 -8.38 -15.89
N GLY A 396 -5.56 -7.30 -15.65
CA GLY A 396 -6.96 -7.37 -15.25
C GLY A 396 -7.23 -7.44 -13.75
N HIS A 397 -6.18 -7.38 -12.90
CA HIS A 397 -6.32 -7.56 -11.45
C HIS A 397 -7.13 -6.43 -10.78
N VAL A 398 -8.38 -6.71 -10.43
CA VAL A 398 -9.30 -5.68 -9.89
C VAL A 398 -8.90 -5.14 -8.53
N ASN A 399 -8.27 -5.94 -7.67
CA ASN A 399 -7.75 -5.45 -6.38
C ASN A 399 -6.61 -4.43 -6.60
N ALA A 400 -5.82 -4.57 -7.66
CA ALA A 400 -4.79 -3.58 -8.01
C ALA A 400 -5.39 -2.27 -8.52
N MET A 401 -6.51 -2.34 -9.24
CA MET A 401 -7.27 -1.17 -9.66
C MET A 401 -7.87 -0.44 -8.45
N LEU A 402 -8.36 -1.18 -7.44
CA LEU A 402 -8.85 -0.60 -6.18
C LEU A 402 -7.71 0.01 -5.36
N SER A 403 -6.56 -0.67 -5.23
CA SER A 403 -5.37 -0.12 -4.60
C SER A 403 -4.88 1.16 -5.30
N LEU A 404 -4.82 1.19 -6.63
CA LEU A 404 -4.50 2.40 -7.40
C LEU A 404 -5.50 3.51 -7.16
N ALA A 405 -6.80 3.20 -7.17
CA ALA A 405 -7.84 4.18 -6.87
C ALA A 405 -7.59 4.82 -5.49
N GLN A 406 -7.42 4.01 -4.44
CA GLN A 406 -7.17 4.48 -3.07
C GLN A 406 -5.84 5.25 -2.95
N LEU A 407 -4.80 4.82 -3.67
CA LEU A 407 -3.50 5.47 -3.70
C LEU A 407 -3.60 6.88 -4.31
N TRP A 408 -4.24 7.02 -5.48
CA TRP A 408 -4.52 8.32 -6.10
C TRP A 408 -5.51 9.19 -5.32
N LEU A 409 -6.41 8.61 -4.53
CA LEU A 409 -7.29 9.35 -3.63
C LEU A 409 -6.54 9.98 -2.45
N ARG A 410 -5.54 9.27 -1.90
CA ARG A 410 -4.74 9.73 -0.76
C ARG A 410 -3.57 10.63 -1.17
N GLY A 411 -3.00 10.41 -2.36
CA GLY A 411 -1.79 11.11 -2.86
C GLY A 411 -0.49 10.67 -2.18
N ALA A 412 -0.54 9.66 -1.31
CA ALA A 412 0.59 9.22 -0.50
C ALA A 412 0.58 7.71 -0.33
N THR A 413 1.69 7.14 0.12
CA THR A 413 1.74 5.77 0.66
C THR A 413 1.06 5.71 2.05
N SER A 414 0.73 4.52 2.54
CA SER A 414 0.04 4.34 3.82
C SER A 414 0.91 4.76 5.02
N SER A 415 2.24 4.68 4.85
CA SER A 415 3.25 5.09 5.83
C SER A 415 4.19 6.16 5.26
N SER A 416 3.63 7.09 4.47
CA SER A 416 4.38 8.18 3.83
C SER A 416 4.93 9.20 4.83
N MET A 417 6.07 9.79 4.50
CA MET A 417 6.66 10.94 5.22
C MET A 417 6.54 12.25 4.42
N LEU A 418 5.67 12.29 3.41
CA LEU A 418 5.44 13.47 2.57
C LEU A 418 4.74 14.60 3.34
N SER A 419 4.98 15.85 2.93
CA SER A 419 4.24 17.00 3.45
C SER A 419 2.77 16.98 3.00
N GLU A 420 1.88 17.71 3.70
CA GLU A 420 0.47 17.83 3.27
C GLU A 420 0.38 18.41 1.85
N GLU A 421 1.26 19.34 1.48
CA GLU A 421 1.33 19.96 0.15
C GLU A 421 1.79 18.97 -0.94
N GLU A 422 2.80 18.13 -0.65
CA GLU A 422 3.24 17.06 -1.55
C GLU A 422 2.16 15.99 -1.75
N MET A 423 1.42 15.66 -0.68
CA MET A 423 0.29 14.74 -0.75
C MET A 423 -0.84 15.32 -1.63
N GLU A 424 -1.24 16.57 -1.41
CA GLU A 424 -2.27 17.24 -2.22
C GLU A 424 -1.86 17.37 -3.69
N ALA A 425 -0.60 17.73 -3.97
CA ALA A 425 -0.06 17.80 -5.34
C ALA A 425 -0.07 16.45 -6.08
N GLN A 426 -0.10 15.34 -5.34
CA GLN A 426 -0.09 13.98 -5.86
C GLN A 426 -1.50 13.34 -5.93
N GLN A 427 -2.49 13.92 -5.25
CA GLN A 427 -3.89 13.47 -5.29
C GLN A 427 -4.54 13.65 -6.67
N SER A 428 -5.42 12.73 -7.04
CA SER A 428 -6.20 12.84 -8.27
C SER A 428 -7.55 12.13 -8.15
N ILE A 429 -8.59 12.92 -7.85
CA ILE A 429 -9.99 12.46 -7.83
C ILE A 429 -10.40 11.88 -9.21
N SER A 430 -9.88 12.44 -10.30
CA SER A 430 -10.12 11.91 -11.66
C SER A 430 -9.55 10.49 -11.82
N LYS A 431 -8.27 10.25 -11.45
CA LYS A 431 -7.69 8.90 -11.50
C LYS A 431 -8.37 7.95 -10.52
N TYR A 432 -8.77 8.41 -9.33
CA TYR A 432 -9.56 7.62 -8.38
C TYR A 432 -10.83 7.07 -9.02
N HIS A 433 -11.67 7.92 -9.61
CA HIS A 433 -12.89 7.47 -10.29
C HIS A 433 -12.62 6.60 -11.52
N ALA A 434 -11.57 6.90 -12.28
CA ALA A 434 -11.24 6.14 -13.50
C ALA A 434 -10.75 4.72 -13.17
N TRP A 435 -9.89 4.56 -12.15
CA TRP A 435 -9.47 3.24 -11.68
C TRP A 435 -10.62 2.44 -11.06
N LEU A 436 -11.48 3.10 -10.26
CA LEU A 436 -12.69 2.50 -9.74
C LEU A 436 -13.62 2.03 -10.87
N GLN A 437 -13.74 2.81 -11.95
CA GLN A 437 -14.54 2.44 -13.12
C GLN A 437 -13.96 1.22 -13.85
N LYS A 438 -12.65 1.13 -14.08
CA LYS A 438 -12.02 -0.07 -14.70
C LYS A 438 -12.30 -1.35 -13.89
N ALA A 439 -12.38 -1.27 -12.57
CA ALA A 439 -12.77 -2.40 -11.72
C ALA A 439 -14.27 -2.72 -11.84
N MET A 440 -15.15 -1.71 -11.87
CA MET A 440 -16.58 -1.87 -12.13
C MET A 440 -16.86 -2.46 -13.53
N ASP A 441 -16.07 -2.12 -14.53
CA ASP A 441 -16.19 -2.64 -15.90
C ASP A 441 -15.95 -4.15 -15.99
N ARG A 442 -15.18 -4.71 -15.04
CA ARG A 442 -15.00 -6.16 -14.87
C ARG A 442 -16.07 -6.81 -13.98
N GLY A 443 -16.97 -6.03 -13.41
CA GLY A 443 -17.99 -6.49 -12.48
C GLY A 443 -17.49 -6.68 -11.04
N CYS A 444 -16.47 -5.95 -10.59
CA CYS A 444 -15.96 -6.08 -9.22
C CYS A 444 -16.96 -5.56 -8.17
N GLY A 445 -17.41 -6.44 -7.26
CA GLY A 445 -18.34 -6.12 -6.17
C GLY A 445 -17.78 -5.05 -5.22
N SER A 446 -16.50 -5.17 -4.83
CA SER A 446 -15.79 -4.18 -4.02
C SER A 446 -15.75 -2.78 -4.66
N ALA A 447 -15.67 -2.69 -5.99
CA ALA A 447 -15.73 -1.41 -6.69
C ALA A 447 -17.13 -0.77 -6.64
N TYR A 448 -18.19 -1.58 -6.80
CA TYR A 448 -19.56 -1.13 -6.59
C TYR A 448 -19.79 -0.69 -5.14
N PHE A 449 -19.28 -1.43 -4.15
CA PHE A 449 -19.42 -1.09 -2.74
C PHE A 449 -18.82 0.28 -2.41
N VAL A 450 -17.60 0.54 -2.88
CA VAL A 450 -16.93 1.85 -2.73
C VAL A 450 -17.76 2.96 -3.39
N ARG A 451 -18.22 2.76 -4.63
CA ARG A 451 -19.08 3.73 -5.35
C ARG A 451 -20.38 4.02 -4.58
N GLY A 452 -21.02 2.98 -4.04
CA GLY A 452 -22.22 3.12 -3.21
C GLY A 452 -21.98 3.91 -1.92
N CYS A 453 -20.87 3.63 -1.23
CA CYS A 453 -20.47 4.37 -0.02
C CYS A 453 -20.23 5.87 -0.30
N MET A 454 -19.67 6.22 -1.47
CA MET A 454 -19.48 7.62 -1.87
C MET A 454 -20.82 8.37 -1.99
N HIS A 455 -21.84 7.74 -2.58
CA HIS A 455 -23.21 8.29 -2.65
C HIS A 455 -23.95 8.29 -1.31
N ILE A 456 -23.62 7.41 -0.36
CA ILE A 456 -24.17 7.48 1.00
C ILE A 456 -23.69 8.76 1.70
N LYS A 457 -22.40 9.06 1.58
CA LYS A 457 -21.79 10.15 2.35
C LYS A 457 -21.82 11.51 1.65
N GLY A 458 -21.82 11.52 0.30
CA GLY A 458 -21.61 12.73 -0.49
C GLY A 458 -20.13 13.14 -0.53
N GLU A 459 -19.23 12.17 -0.65
CA GLU A 459 -17.77 12.37 -0.59
C GLU A 459 -17.10 12.23 -1.97
N HIS A 460 -15.87 12.74 -2.08
CA HIS A 460 -14.99 12.58 -3.24
C HIS A 460 -15.62 12.97 -4.59
N GLY A 461 -16.34 14.11 -4.62
CA GLY A 461 -16.96 14.65 -5.82
C GLY A 461 -18.35 14.09 -6.16
N MET A 462 -18.86 13.12 -5.39
CA MET A 462 -20.22 12.58 -5.58
C MET A 462 -21.25 13.31 -4.70
N ALA A 463 -22.44 13.53 -5.24
CA ALA A 463 -23.58 13.98 -4.45
C ALA A 463 -24.22 12.82 -3.66
N LYS A 464 -24.86 13.16 -2.53
CA LYS A 464 -25.74 12.22 -1.81
C LYS A 464 -26.89 11.77 -2.73
N SER A 465 -27.16 10.47 -2.75
CA SER A 465 -28.18 9.86 -3.63
C SER A 465 -28.56 8.46 -3.13
N TYR A 466 -29.70 8.32 -2.45
CA TYR A 466 -30.21 7.03 -1.94
C TYR A 466 -30.36 6.02 -3.09
N LYS A 467 -30.90 6.49 -4.22
CA LYS A 467 -31.16 5.65 -5.39
C LYS A 467 -29.85 5.05 -5.94
N GLU A 468 -28.86 5.88 -6.23
CA GLU A 468 -27.59 5.41 -6.79
C GLU A 468 -26.80 4.59 -5.76
N ALA A 469 -26.78 5.02 -4.49
CA ALA A 469 -26.19 4.24 -3.41
C ALA A 469 -26.79 2.83 -3.31
N LYS A 470 -28.12 2.71 -3.34
CA LYS A 470 -28.81 1.42 -3.32
C LYS A 470 -28.49 0.59 -4.57
N GLU A 471 -28.58 1.15 -5.76
CA GLU A 471 -28.29 0.44 -7.03
C GLU A 471 -26.86 -0.12 -7.08
N PHE A 472 -25.88 0.59 -6.49
CA PHE A 472 -24.51 0.09 -6.37
C PHE A 472 -24.32 -0.93 -5.24
N LEU A 473 -24.98 -0.75 -4.08
CA LEU A 473 -24.87 -1.70 -2.97
C LEU A 473 -25.58 -3.02 -3.24
N ASP A 474 -26.74 -2.99 -3.92
CA ASP A 474 -27.41 -4.20 -4.42
C ASP A 474 -26.49 -4.96 -5.39
N ALA A 475 -25.81 -4.25 -6.31
CA ALA A 475 -24.86 -4.84 -7.25
C ALA A 475 -23.58 -5.37 -6.58
N ALA A 476 -23.14 -4.72 -5.48
CA ALA A 476 -22.01 -5.18 -4.69
C ALA A 476 -22.34 -6.48 -3.94
N GLY A 477 -23.50 -6.52 -3.25
CA GLY A 477 -23.94 -7.66 -2.47
C GLY A 477 -24.36 -8.86 -3.32
N SER A 478 -24.84 -8.66 -4.55
CA SER A 478 -25.07 -9.78 -5.48
C SER A 478 -23.73 -10.34 -6.00
N ALA A 479 -22.80 -9.46 -6.40
CA ALA A 479 -21.51 -9.86 -6.94
C ALA A 479 -20.58 -10.52 -5.89
N GLN A 480 -20.57 -10.04 -4.65
CA GLN A 480 -19.73 -10.52 -3.55
C GLN A 480 -20.51 -10.39 -2.21
N PRO A 481 -21.30 -11.42 -1.83
CA PRO A 481 -22.21 -11.37 -0.67
C PRO A 481 -21.54 -11.01 0.66
N GLU A 482 -20.28 -11.41 0.85
CA GLU A 482 -19.51 -11.26 2.08
C GLU A 482 -19.19 -9.78 2.39
N ILE A 483 -19.20 -8.90 1.38
CA ILE A 483 -18.88 -7.47 1.55
C ILE A 483 -19.88 -6.79 2.48
N LEU A 484 -21.18 -7.02 2.27
CA LEU A 484 -22.22 -6.37 3.09
C LEU A 484 -22.26 -6.97 4.50
N GLN A 485 -21.94 -8.25 4.66
CA GLN A 485 -21.82 -8.90 5.98
C GLN A 485 -20.69 -8.27 6.81
N ARG A 486 -19.56 -7.92 6.16
CA ARG A 486 -18.41 -7.25 6.79
C ARG A 486 -18.66 -5.76 7.10
N ALA A 487 -19.78 -5.19 6.65
CA ALA A 487 -20.10 -3.77 6.81
C ALA A 487 -21.56 -3.53 7.31
N PRO A 488 -21.95 -4.07 8.49
CA PRO A 488 -23.32 -4.04 9.00
C PRO A 488 -23.90 -2.63 9.23
N GLN A 489 -23.04 -1.60 9.31
CA GLN A 489 -23.44 -0.20 9.39
C GLN A 489 -24.03 0.35 8.07
N ILE A 490 -23.69 -0.22 6.92
CA ILE A 490 -24.03 0.35 5.60
C ILE A 490 -25.54 0.32 5.31
N PRO A 491 -26.30 -0.76 5.56
CA PRO A 491 -27.75 -0.74 5.43
C PRO A 491 -28.44 0.33 6.30
N LEU A 492 -27.92 0.57 7.51
CA LEU A 492 -28.43 1.63 8.39
C LEU A 492 -28.14 3.03 7.83
N MET A 493 -26.93 3.26 7.30
CA MET A 493 -26.58 4.53 6.66
C MET A 493 -27.39 4.79 5.39
N LEU A 494 -27.68 3.76 4.59
CA LEU A 494 -28.53 3.85 3.41
C LEU A 494 -29.98 4.22 3.79
N GLU A 495 -30.53 3.62 4.85
CA GLU A 495 -31.88 3.94 5.35
C GLU A 495 -31.96 5.32 6.02
N MET A 496 -30.87 5.81 6.63
CA MET A 496 -30.78 7.19 7.10
C MET A 496 -30.79 8.17 5.92
N LEU A 497 -30.04 7.89 4.85
CA LEU A 497 -30.05 8.73 3.65
C LEU A 497 -31.43 8.77 2.97
N ARG A 498 -32.16 7.64 2.91
CA ARG A 498 -33.55 7.61 2.42
C ARG A 498 -34.43 8.63 3.13
N LYS A 499 -34.33 8.70 4.47
CA LYS A 499 -35.10 9.63 5.31
C LYS A 499 -34.65 11.08 5.11
N GLU A 500 -33.34 11.32 5.03
CA GLU A 500 -32.79 12.66 4.75
C GLU A 500 -33.32 13.23 3.43
N GLU A 501 -33.41 12.41 2.37
CA GLU A 501 -33.99 12.80 1.07
C GLU A 501 -35.51 12.97 1.13
N GLU A 502 -36.24 12.08 1.81
CA GLU A 502 -37.70 12.18 1.98
C GLU A 502 -38.12 13.42 2.79
N GLU A 503 -37.40 13.74 3.87
CA GLU A 503 -37.62 14.95 4.68
C GLU A 503 -37.28 16.22 3.87
N SER A 504 -36.20 16.19 3.10
CA SER A 504 -35.81 17.29 2.20
C SER A 504 -36.84 17.54 1.09
N ALA A 505 -37.42 16.47 0.52
CA ALA A 505 -38.51 16.57 -0.46
C ALA A 505 -39.84 17.05 0.18
N GLY A 506 -40.15 16.59 1.39
CA GLY A 506 -41.35 16.97 2.14
C GLY A 506 -41.39 18.43 2.60
N GLY A 507 -40.24 19.10 2.70
CA GLY A 507 -40.14 20.52 3.05
C GLY A 507 -40.65 21.49 1.97
N ALA A 508 -40.73 21.05 0.70
CA ALA A 508 -41.10 21.90 -0.43
C ALA A 508 -42.63 21.98 -0.64
N LYS A 509 -43.34 22.78 0.18
CA LYS A 509 -44.74 23.13 -0.09
C LYS A 509 -44.86 24.05 -1.32
N PRO A 510 -45.82 23.80 -2.24
CA PRO A 510 -46.03 24.67 -3.40
C PRO A 510 -46.72 25.97 -2.98
N THR A 511 -46.01 27.10 -3.08
CA THR A 511 -46.64 28.42 -3.04
C THR A 511 -47.35 28.70 -4.35
N LYS A 512 -48.65 29.03 -4.25
CA LYS A 512 -49.51 29.31 -5.40
C LYS A 512 -49.07 30.55 -6.18
N GLU A 513 -49.38 30.48 -7.46
CA GLU A 513 -49.47 31.53 -8.47
C GLU A 513 -49.61 32.98 -7.96
N ALA A 514 -48.74 33.85 -8.47
CA ALA A 514 -49.02 35.27 -8.66
C ALA A 514 -48.78 35.62 -10.13
N ASN A 515 -49.77 36.25 -10.77
CA ASN A 515 -49.86 36.43 -12.22
C ASN A 515 -49.33 37.82 -12.65
N SER A 516 -48.40 37.90 -13.61
CA SER A 516 -48.12 39.15 -14.34
C SER A 516 -47.37 38.98 -15.68
N GLY A 517 -48.09 39.22 -16.78
CA GLY A 517 -47.65 40.02 -17.95
C GLY A 517 -46.46 39.55 -18.83
N ALA A 518 -46.76 39.18 -20.08
CA ALA A 518 -45.80 39.26 -21.21
C ALA A 518 -45.63 40.74 -21.65
N ALA A 519 -44.65 41.22 -22.43
CA ALA A 519 -43.53 40.68 -23.25
C ALA A 519 -42.53 41.86 -23.53
N PRO A 520 -41.65 41.88 -24.56
CA PRO A 520 -40.73 40.86 -25.11
C PRO A 520 -39.24 41.32 -25.24
N ALA A 521 -38.34 40.35 -25.42
CA ALA A 521 -37.06 40.36 -26.17
C ALA A 521 -36.05 41.55 -26.12
N LYS A 522 -34.80 41.25 -25.71
CA LYS A 522 -33.58 41.60 -26.46
C LYS A 522 -32.39 40.72 -26.05
N ALA A 523 -31.44 40.53 -26.97
CA ALA A 523 -30.23 39.73 -26.77
C ALA A 523 -28.97 40.62 -26.70
N SER A 524 -28.00 40.22 -25.86
CA SER A 524 -26.58 40.58 -25.96
C SER A 524 -25.75 39.60 -25.12
N ALA A 525 -24.45 39.51 -25.42
CA ALA A 525 -23.54 38.48 -24.91
C ALA A 525 -22.78 38.88 -23.63
N ASP A 526 -21.97 37.91 -23.18
CA ASP A 526 -20.77 37.97 -22.33
C ASP A 526 -20.86 37.94 -20.78
N GLU A 527 -20.01 37.04 -20.27
CA GLU A 527 -19.29 36.91 -18.99
C GLU A 527 -19.97 36.58 -17.63
N ASP A 528 -19.12 35.92 -16.83
CA ASP A 528 -19.18 35.62 -15.39
C ASP A 528 -20.16 34.60 -14.80
N VAL A 529 -19.64 33.36 -14.65
CA VAL A 529 -20.09 32.38 -13.65
C VAL A 529 -19.78 32.89 -12.24
N LYS A 530 -20.77 33.46 -11.54
CA LYS A 530 -20.62 33.94 -10.16
C LYS A 530 -21.00 32.86 -9.14
N VAL A 531 -19.97 32.28 -8.51
CA VAL A 531 -20.10 31.48 -7.28
C VAL A 531 -20.56 32.39 -6.13
N THR A 532 -21.65 32.04 -5.46
CA THR A 532 -22.17 32.78 -4.30
C THR A 532 -21.51 32.30 -2.99
N PRO A 533 -21.01 33.21 -2.13
CA PRO A 533 -20.25 32.84 -0.95
C PRO A 533 -21.11 32.42 0.26
N SER A 534 -20.52 31.62 1.14
CA SER A 534 -21.12 30.83 2.21
C SER A 534 -21.53 31.62 3.48
N VAL A 535 -22.19 32.78 3.34
CA VAL A 535 -22.58 33.65 4.48
C VAL A 535 -24.10 33.61 4.81
N ALA A 536 -24.87 32.72 4.17
CA ALA A 536 -26.32 32.59 4.39
C ALA A 536 -26.74 31.42 5.33
N ARG A 537 -25.83 30.52 5.73
CA ARG A 537 -26.17 29.32 6.55
C ARG A 537 -25.92 29.46 8.06
N LEU A 538 -25.32 30.56 8.52
CA LEU A 538 -24.77 30.66 9.88
C LEU A 538 -25.76 31.20 10.95
N ASN A 539 -26.94 31.68 10.55
CA ASN A 539 -27.93 32.32 11.45
C ASN A 539 -29.09 31.40 11.89
N ALA A 540 -29.04 30.09 11.63
CA ALA A 540 -30.17 29.17 11.86
C ALA A 540 -30.09 28.34 13.15
N LEU A 541 -29.01 28.43 13.94
CA LEU A 541 -28.78 27.58 15.12
C LEU A 541 -28.34 28.37 16.37
N SER A 542 -29.23 29.25 16.85
CA SER A 542 -29.10 29.84 18.19
C SER A 542 -30.41 29.80 18.98
N SER A 543 -30.94 28.60 19.26
CA SER A 543 -31.82 28.45 20.43
C SER A 543 -31.84 27.04 21.03
N ARG A 544 -31.86 27.05 22.37
CA ARG A 544 -32.38 26.00 23.28
C ARG A 544 -31.43 24.85 23.66
N ALA A 545 -31.32 24.67 24.98
CA ALA A 545 -30.43 23.74 25.66
C ALA A 545 -31.21 22.89 26.69
N SER A 546 -30.44 22.03 27.38
CA SER A 546 -30.74 21.30 28.64
C SER A 546 -31.50 19.97 28.56
N GLY A 547 -31.01 18.97 29.32
CA GLY A 547 -31.63 17.65 29.48
C GLY A 547 -30.65 16.47 29.64
N SER A 548 -29.99 16.36 30.79
CA SER A 548 -29.33 15.11 31.28
C SER A 548 -30.15 14.61 32.50
N PRO A 549 -30.10 13.34 32.97
CA PRO A 549 -28.84 12.61 33.21
C PRO A 549 -28.80 11.06 33.12
N ALA A 550 -27.56 10.54 33.03
CA ALA A 550 -26.97 9.38 33.72
C ALA A 550 -27.53 7.93 33.63
N GLY A 551 -26.59 6.98 33.42
CA GLY A 551 -26.60 5.67 34.11
C GLY A 551 -25.94 4.48 33.38
N GLY A 552 -24.81 3.97 33.89
CA GLY A 552 -24.39 2.56 33.69
C GLY A 552 -23.06 2.31 32.93
N ALA A 553 -22.22 1.43 33.48
CA ALA A 553 -20.93 0.97 32.95
C ALA A 553 -20.66 -0.46 33.50
N LEU A 554 -19.70 -1.27 33.04
CA LEU A 554 -18.53 -1.06 32.16
C LEU A 554 -18.76 -1.81 30.79
N SER A 555 -17.82 -2.19 29.92
CA SER A 555 -16.35 -2.31 29.98
C SER A 555 -15.65 -2.33 28.60
N ALA A 556 -14.37 -2.71 28.59
CA ALA A 556 -13.45 -2.88 27.46
C ALA A 556 -13.93 -3.90 26.39
N THR A 557 -13.63 -3.75 25.10
CA THR A 557 -12.25 -3.69 24.54
C THR A 557 -12.06 -2.86 23.26
N ARG A 558 -10.77 -2.53 23.03
CA ARG A 558 -10.07 -2.03 21.82
C ARG A 558 -10.72 -2.36 20.46
N ALA A 559 -10.56 -1.57 19.40
CA ALA A 559 -10.01 -0.22 19.25
C ALA A 559 -10.43 0.31 17.86
N ASP A 560 -10.67 1.62 17.72
CA ASP A 560 -10.76 2.25 16.41
C ASP A 560 -10.20 3.68 16.45
N GLY A 561 -9.48 4.06 15.40
CA GLY A 561 -8.65 5.27 15.32
C GLY A 561 -9.24 6.29 14.37
N GLY A 562 -10.00 7.25 14.90
CA GLY A 562 -10.59 8.34 14.11
C GLY A 562 -10.54 9.68 14.85
N VAL A 563 -9.44 10.42 14.71
CA VAL A 563 -9.35 11.81 15.20
C VAL A 563 -8.99 12.74 14.04
N LEU A 564 -10.04 13.23 13.38
CA LEU A 564 -9.97 14.46 12.59
C LEU A 564 -9.51 15.62 13.49
N ARG A 565 -8.37 16.21 13.18
CA ARG A 565 -7.97 17.52 13.72
C ARG A 565 -8.56 18.62 12.84
N SER A 566 -9.40 19.49 13.41
CA SER A 566 -9.64 20.83 12.87
C SER A 566 -9.40 21.87 13.97
N LYS A 567 -8.42 22.76 13.76
CA LYS A 567 -8.03 23.82 14.70
C LYS A 567 -8.79 25.12 14.39
N LYS A 568 -9.48 25.69 15.40
CA LYS A 568 -9.59 27.13 15.78
C LYS A 568 -10.86 27.34 16.63
N ALA A 569 -10.91 28.22 17.62
CA ALA A 569 -9.87 29.01 18.29
C ALA A 569 -10.27 29.21 19.77
N PHE A 570 -9.31 29.44 20.67
CA PHE A 570 -9.56 29.54 22.11
C PHE A 570 -10.12 30.91 22.54
N GLY A 571 -11.31 30.92 23.12
CA GLY A 571 -11.73 31.96 24.07
C GLY A 571 -11.20 31.65 25.47
N VAL A 572 -10.51 32.61 26.10
CA VAL A 572 -9.85 32.40 27.40
C VAL A 572 -10.88 32.30 28.54
N GLY A 573 -10.93 31.15 29.21
CA GLY A 573 -11.76 30.91 30.39
C GLY A 573 -10.94 30.38 31.57
N SER A 574 -10.98 31.07 32.72
CA SER A 574 -10.06 30.87 33.85
C SER A 574 -10.13 29.51 34.58
N ARG A 575 -11.02 28.60 34.17
CA ARG A 575 -11.17 27.26 34.78
C ARG A 575 -10.19 26.22 34.20
N GLY A 576 -9.55 26.49 33.06
CA GLY A 576 -8.54 25.57 32.49
C GLY A 576 -7.21 25.54 33.25
N LYS A 577 -6.83 26.64 33.92
CA LYS A 577 -5.48 26.79 34.50
C LYS A 577 -5.18 25.76 35.60
N ALA A 578 -6.12 25.56 36.53
CA ALA A 578 -5.99 24.60 37.63
C ALA A 578 -5.99 23.12 37.18
N PHE A 579 -6.53 22.82 35.99
CA PHE A 579 -6.44 21.48 35.40
C PHE A 579 -5.05 21.23 34.80
N TRP A 580 -4.54 22.19 34.01
CA TRP A 580 -3.21 22.11 33.42
C TRP A 580 -2.09 22.15 34.46
N GLU A 581 -2.20 22.94 35.51
CA GLU A 581 -1.23 22.94 36.62
C GLU A 581 -1.13 21.56 37.30
N ARG A 582 -2.27 20.89 37.53
CA ARG A 582 -2.28 19.51 38.07
C ARG A 582 -1.78 18.47 37.08
N ALA A 583 -2.15 18.58 35.79
CA ALA A 583 -1.67 17.68 34.75
C ALA A 583 -0.15 17.78 34.55
N CYS A 584 0.41 18.99 34.55
CA CYS A 584 1.86 19.20 34.45
C CYS A 584 2.62 18.69 35.68
N VAL A 585 2.13 18.93 36.90
CA VAL A 585 2.79 18.41 38.13
C VAL A 585 2.79 16.88 38.16
N THR A 586 1.70 16.22 37.77
CA THR A 586 1.65 14.76 37.67
C THR A 586 2.52 14.24 36.52
N GLY A 587 2.55 14.94 35.38
CA GLY A 587 3.41 14.59 34.25
C GLY A 587 4.90 14.67 34.59
N ILE A 588 5.33 15.75 35.27
CA ILE A 588 6.72 15.95 35.70
C ILE A 588 7.14 14.92 36.76
N THR A 589 6.26 14.55 37.69
CA THR A 589 6.58 13.49 38.67
C THR A 589 6.67 12.10 38.05
N VAL A 590 5.80 11.76 37.09
CA VAL A 590 5.90 10.49 36.35
C VAL A 590 7.14 10.46 35.45
N TYR A 591 7.44 11.55 34.75
CA TYR A 591 8.62 11.63 33.88
C TYR A 591 9.92 11.62 34.70
N GLY A 592 9.96 12.30 35.85
CA GLY A 592 11.08 12.27 36.80
C GLY A 592 11.30 10.88 37.41
N ALA A 593 10.23 10.14 37.72
CA ALA A 593 10.34 8.75 38.14
C ALA A 593 10.87 7.85 37.02
N TYR A 594 10.48 8.08 35.77
CA TYR A 594 10.95 7.35 34.60
C TYR A 594 12.44 7.63 34.30
N THR A 595 12.87 8.89 34.34
CA THR A 595 14.28 9.27 34.11
C THR A 595 15.22 8.84 35.22
N LEU A 596 14.73 8.68 36.46
CA LEU A 596 15.49 8.04 37.55
C LEU A 596 15.48 6.51 37.46
N ALA A 597 14.40 5.90 36.98
CA ALA A 597 14.33 4.45 36.78
C ALA A 597 15.23 3.96 35.64
N PHE A 598 15.51 4.78 34.62
CA PHE A 598 16.37 4.42 33.49
C PHE A 598 17.83 4.09 33.88
N PRO A 599 18.60 4.94 34.59
CA PRO A 599 19.94 4.59 35.04
C PRO A 599 19.93 3.45 36.07
N ILE A 600 18.91 3.37 36.94
CA ILE A 600 18.75 2.22 37.86
C ILE A 600 18.56 0.91 37.07
N ARG A 601 17.78 0.93 35.98
CA ARG A 601 17.59 -0.21 35.08
C ARG A 601 18.89 -0.60 34.35
N ILE A 602 19.72 0.37 33.95
CA ILE A 602 21.05 0.11 33.38
C ILE A 602 21.99 -0.49 34.44
N ILE A 603 21.97 0.00 35.68
CA ILE A 603 22.80 -0.53 36.79
C ILE A 603 22.36 -1.96 37.18
N LEU A 604 21.06 -2.27 37.10
CA LEU A 604 20.52 -3.60 37.41
C LEU A 604 20.60 -4.59 36.23
N LEU A 605 20.79 -4.13 34.99
CA LEU A 605 20.87 -4.99 33.80
C LEU A 605 21.99 -6.05 33.90
N PRO A 606 23.24 -5.72 34.32
CA PRO A 606 24.30 -6.71 34.49
C PRO A 606 23.97 -7.76 35.55
N PHE A 607 23.29 -7.39 36.63
CA PHE A 607 22.88 -8.33 37.68
C PHE A 607 21.74 -9.25 37.21
N PHE A 608 20.82 -8.72 36.39
CA PHE A 608 19.76 -9.51 35.73
C PHE A 608 20.36 -10.53 34.76
N TYR A 609 21.29 -10.11 33.89
CA TYR A 609 21.98 -11.03 32.98
C TYR A 609 22.87 -12.03 33.73
N SER A 610 23.55 -11.64 34.81
CA SER A 610 24.32 -12.57 35.67
C SER A 610 23.43 -13.61 36.35
N ALA A 611 22.26 -13.21 36.86
CA ALA A 611 21.29 -14.14 37.46
C ALA A 611 20.65 -15.09 36.43
N ILE A 612 20.47 -14.64 35.19
CA ILE A 612 19.91 -15.46 34.10
C ILE A 612 20.97 -16.31 33.41
N SER A 613 22.26 -15.93 33.41
CA SER A 613 23.35 -16.77 32.87
C SER A 613 23.37 -18.17 33.49
N GLY A 614 23.24 -18.25 34.82
CA GLY A 614 23.16 -19.54 35.53
C GLY A 614 21.87 -20.34 35.26
N ILE A 615 20.83 -19.72 34.69
CA ILE A 615 19.60 -20.40 34.23
C ILE A 615 19.75 -20.85 32.78
N ILE A 616 20.40 -20.05 31.93
CA ILE A 616 20.72 -20.39 30.53
C ILE A 616 21.71 -21.57 30.48
N GLU A 617 22.74 -21.58 31.34
CA GLU A 617 23.69 -22.71 31.44
C GLU A 617 23.04 -24.00 31.97
N ALA A 618 21.93 -23.90 32.72
CA ALA A 618 21.18 -25.05 33.22
C ALA A 618 20.15 -25.60 32.21
N ILE A 619 19.94 -24.92 31.07
CA ILE A 619 18.91 -25.25 30.07
C ILE A 619 19.57 -25.39 28.68
N PRO A 620 20.05 -26.61 28.30
CA PRO A 620 20.99 -26.79 27.20
C PRO A 620 20.57 -26.29 25.80
N TRP A 621 19.26 -26.14 25.55
CA TRP A 621 18.73 -25.71 24.25
C TRP A 621 18.66 -24.18 24.07
N LEU A 622 18.83 -23.39 25.13
CA LEU A 622 18.84 -21.91 25.04
C LEU A 622 20.23 -21.32 24.77
N ALA A 623 21.29 -22.11 24.88
CA ALA A 623 22.68 -21.65 24.83
C ALA A 623 23.45 -22.06 23.56
N ASN A 624 22.89 -22.91 22.69
CA ASN A 624 23.61 -23.50 21.57
C ASN A 624 22.80 -23.45 20.27
N SER A 625 23.26 -22.64 19.30
CA SER A 625 22.60 -22.48 17.99
C SER A 625 22.72 -23.69 17.06
N ASN A 626 23.54 -24.68 17.43
CA ASN A 626 23.79 -25.90 16.66
C ASN A 626 23.34 -27.18 17.39
N ALA A 627 22.33 -27.10 18.26
CA ALA A 627 21.77 -28.29 18.90
C ALA A 627 20.99 -29.15 17.89
N ASP A 628 21.50 -30.35 17.62
CA ASP A 628 20.81 -31.37 16.82
C ASP A 628 19.53 -31.83 17.55
N VAL A 629 18.38 -31.70 16.90
CA VAL A 629 17.06 -31.95 17.50
C VAL A 629 16.64 -33.43 17.36
N SER A 630 17.47 -34.29 16.77
CA SER A 630 17.17 -35.71 16.48
C SER A 630 17.04 -36.66 17.70
N MET A 631 16.93 -36.15 18.93
CA MET A 631 16.76 -36.94 20.16
C MET A 631 15.59 -36.51 21.07
N PHE A 632 14.55 -35.88 20.51
CA PHE A 632 13.26 -35.69 21.20
C PHE A 632 12.07 -36.05 20.30
#